data_AF-A0A9X3WTG9-F1
#
_entry.id   AF-A0A9X3WTG9-F1
#
_cell.length_a   1.000
_cell.length_b   1.000
_cell.length_c   1.000
_cell.angle_alpha   90.00
_cell.angle_beta   90.00
_cell.angle_gamma   90.00
#
_symmetry.space_group_name_H-M   'P 1'
#
loop_
_entity.id
_entity.type
_entity.pdbx_description
1 polymer ?
#
loop_
_entity_poly.entity_id
_entity_poly.type
_entity_poly.pdbx_seq_one_letter_code
_entity_poly.pdbx_strand_id
1 'polypeptide(L)'
;MDFIYVLVLIIFVLVVITFFLNVINRLNFIENRIKSMKYTLDRIAKQVNVPEHPLNGELRDLIKDGKKVKAVKRTREILGLSLVEAKKYVDDLDKSKA
;
A
#
# COMPACT_ATOMS: atom_id res chain seq x y z
N MET A 1 -33.98 21.55 -35.95
CA MET A 1 -33.02 21.86 -34.87
C MET A 1 -33.01 20.77 -33.81
N ASP A 2 -34.17 20.25 -33.41
CA ASP A 2 -34.29 19.25 -32.33
C ASP A 2 -33.56 17.92 -32.63
N PHE A 3 -33.65 17.41 -33.86
CA PHE A 3 -32.95 16.18 -34.26
C PHE A 3 -31.41 16.27 -34.14
N ILE A 4 -30.86 17.46 -34.42
CA ILE A 4 -29.40 17.69 -34.37
C ILE A 4 -28.93 17.67 -32.91
N TYR A 5 -29.68 18.29 -31.98
CA TYR A 5 -29.34 18.26 -30.56
C TYR A 5 -29.37 16.85 -29.97
N VAL A 6 -30.36 16.03 -30.35
CA VAL A 6 -30.45 14.63 -29.92
C VAL A 6 -29.22 13.84 -30.39
N LEU A 7 -28.79 14.05 -31.63
CA LEU A 7 -27.63 13.38 -32.21
C LEU A 7 -26.32 13.78 -31.49
N VAL A 8 -26.15 15.08 -31.20
CA VAL A 8 -25.00 15.60 -30.44
C VAL A 8 -24.96 15.02 -29.02
N LEU A 9 -26.11 14.90 -28.36
CA LEU A 9 -26.20 14.32 -27.01
C LEU A 9 -25.80 12.84 -27.01
N ILE A 10 -26.22 12.07 -28.01
CA ILE A 10 -25.83 10.66 -28.16
C ILE A 10 -24.32 10.53 -28.33
N ILE A 11 -23.71 11.35 -29.20
CA ILE A 11 -22.25 11.34 -29.39
C ILE A 11 -21.52 11.68 -28.10
N PHE A 12 -21.98 12.69 -27.37
CA PHE A 12 -21.38 13.08 -26.10
C PHE A 12 -21.42 11.94 -25.08
N VAL A 13 -22.56 11.25 -24.95
CA VAL A 13 -22.70 10.09 -24.07
C VAL A 13 -21.75 8.96 -24.47
N LEU A 14 -21.62 8.67 -25.77
CA LEU A 14 -20.70 7.64 -26.27
C LEU A 14 -19.23 7.97 -25.97
N VAL A 15 -18.83 9.23 -26.12
CA VAL A 15 -17.47 9.69 -25.79
C VAL A 15 -17.20 9.52 -24.29
N VAL A 16 -18.15 9.92 -23.45
CA VAL A 16 -18.05 9.79 -22.00
C VAL A 16 -17.91 8.33 -21.58
N ILE A 17 -18.75 7.44 -22.12
CA ILE A 17 -18.69 5.99 -21.86
C ILE A 17 -17.32 5.44 -22.26
N THR A 18 -16.85 5.78 -23.47
CA THR A 18 -15.55 5.33 -23.97
C THR A 18 -14.40 5.80 -23.09
N PHE A 19 -14.46 7.03 -22.59
CA PHE A 19 -13.48 7.57 -21.65
C PHE A 19 -13.46 6.78 -20.34
N PHE A 20 -14.63 6.53 -19.73
CA PHE A 20 -14.73 5.75 -18.50
C PHE A 20 -14.22 4.31 -18.66
N LEU A 21 -14.52 3.63 -19.78
CA LEU A 21 -14.00 2.29 -20.07
C LEU A 21 -12.47 2.27 -20.14
N ASN A 22 -11.85 3.29 -20.74
CA ASN A 22 -10.40 3.43 -20.82
C ASN A 22 -9.75 3.61 -19.43
N VAL A 23 -10.39 4.37 -18.53
CA VAL A 23 -9.89 4.59 -17.17
C VAL A 23 -9.91 3.28 -16.37
N ILE A 24 -11.01 2.52 -16.43
CA ILE A 24 -11.13 1.22 -15.74
C ILE A 24 -10.06 0.24 -16.24
N ASN A 25 -9.83 0.18 -17.55
CA ASN A 25 -8.80 -0.69 -18.12
C ASN A 25 -7.37 -0.32 -17.65
N ARG A 26 -7.09 0.95 -17.38
CA ARG A 26 -5.79 1.38 -16.81
C ARG A 26 -5.59 0.94 -15.36
N LEU A 27 -6.67 0.84 -14.57
CA LEU A 27 -6.58 0.43 -13.17
C LEU A 27 -6.10 -1.03 -13.03
N ASN A 28 -6.63 -1.93 -13.86
CA ASN A 28 -6.25 -3.35 -13.86
C ASN A 28 -4.77 -3.58 -14.19
N PHE A 29 -4.16 -2.68 -14.96
CA PHE A 29 -2.74 -2.78 -15.31
C PHE A 29 -1.82 -2.36 -14.16
N ILE A 30 -2.25 -1.41 -13.34
CA ILE A 30 -1.46 -0.92 -12.20
C ILE A 30 -1.36 -2.00 -11.12
N GLU A 31 -2.45 -2.71 -10.83
CA GLU A 31 -2.44 -3.80 -9.87
C GLU A 31 -1.43 -4.91 -10.24
N ASN A 32 -1.37 -5.27 -11.52
CA ASN A 32 -0.47 -6.33 -11.99
C ASN A 32 1.00 -5.93 -11.85
N ARG A 33 1.34 -4.66 -12.06
CA ARG A 33 2.70 -4.15 -11.84
C ARG A 33 3.08 -4.16 -10.36
N ILE A 34 2.16 -3.77 -9.48
CA ILE A 34 2.38 -3.81 -8.02
C ILE A 34 2.64 -5.25 -7.54
N LYS A 35 1.89 -6.23 -8.06
CA LYS A 35 2.10 -7.65 -7.75
C LYS A 35 3.50 -8.14 -8.15
N SER A 36 4.00 -7.74 -9.32
CA SER A 36 5.33 -8.12 -9.80
C SER A 36 6.47 -7.52 -8.95
N MET A 37 6.34 -6.26 -8.51
CA MET A 37 7.32 -5.61 -7.62
C MET A 37 7.41 -6.32 -6.27
N LYS A 38 6.26 -6.66 -5.68
CA LYS A 38 6.22 -7.40 -4.41
C LYS A 38 6.92 -8.75 -4.50
N TYR A 39 6.76 -9.44 -5.63
CA TYR A 39 7.40 -10.75 -5.86
C TYR A 39 8.92 -10.64 -5.99
N THR A 40 9.42 -9.62 -6.71
CA THR A 40 10.86 -9.37 -6.82
C THR A 40 11.46 -8.98 -5.46
N LEU A 41 10.77 -8.16 -4.68
CA LEU A 41 11.19 -7.78 -3.32
C LEU A 41 11.27 -8.99 -2.38
N ASP A 42 10.29 -9.90 -2.42
CA ASP A 42 10.30 -11.13 -1.61
C ASP A 42 11.48 -12.05 -1.97
N ARG A 43 11.79 -12.17 -3.26
CA ARG A 43 12.95 -12.94 -3.72
C ARG A 43 14.28 -12.35 -3.26
N ILE A 44 14.42 -11.02 -3.34
CA ILE A 44 15.63 -10.33 -2.89
C ILE A 44 15.77 -10.43 -1.37
N ALA A 45 14.68 -10.23 -0.63
CA ALA A 45 14.69 -10.34 0.84
C ALA A 45 15.06 -11.74 1.34
N LYS A 46 14.77 -12.79 0.56
CA LYS A 46 15.16 -14.18 0.90
C LYS A 46 16.61 -14.50 0.58
N GLN A 47 17.20 -13.85 -0.44
CA GLN A 47 18.57 -14.10 -0.88
C GLN A 47 19.59 -13.19 -0.18
N VAL A 48 19.15 -12.03 0.30
CA VAL A 48 19.99 -11.06 1.00
C VAL A 48 19.58 -11.07 2.48
N ASN A 49 20.54 -11.27 3.37
CA ASN A 49 20.32 -11.06 4.80
C ASN A 49 20.12 -9.55 5.04
N VAL A 50 18.87 -9.09 4.94
CA VAL A 50 18.54 -7.68 5.09
C VAL A 50 18.81 -7.30 6.55
N PRO A 51 19.77 -6.40 6.82
CA PRO A 51 20.07 -5.99 8.18
C PRO A 51 18.81 -5.41 8.82
N GLU A 52 18.56 -5.83 10.06
CA GLU A 52 17.38 -5.38 10.79
C GLU A 52 17.38 -3.85 10.88
N HIS A 53 16.22 -3.23 10.70
CA HIS A 53 16.13 -1.78 10.74
C HIS A 53 16.59 -1.28 12.12
N PRO A 54 17.45 -0.24 12.23
CA PRO A 54 18.02 0.21 13.51
C PRO A 54 16.95 0.54 14.57
N LEU A 55 15.78 0.97 14.11
CA LEU A 55 14.59 1.23 14.92
C LEU A 55 14.13 0.01 15.74
N ASN A 56 14.38 -1.22 15.27
CA ASN A 56 13.87 -2.43 15.91
C ASN A 56 14.47 -2.66 17.29
N GLY A 57 15.70 -2.20 17.54
CA GLY A 57 16.27 -2.19 18.88
C GLY A 57 15.42 -1.36 19.84
N GLU A 58 15.18 -0.09 19.48
CA GLU A 58 14.32 0.84 20.25
C GLU A 58 12.91 0.27 20.45
N LEU A 59 12.31 -0.32 19.40
CA LEU A 59 10.98 -0.91 19.48
C LEU A 59 10.94 -2.13 20.40
N ARG A 60 11.94 -3.02 20.34
CA ARG A 60 12.03 -4.21 21.20
C ARG A 60 12.10 -3.80 22.67
N ASP A 61 12.83 -2.74 22.99
CA ASP A 61 12.92 -2.21 24.36
C ASP A 61 11.58 -1.61 24.81
N LEU A 62 10.94 -0.80 23.96
CA LEU A 62 9.60 -0.28 24.24
C LEU A 62 8.56 -1.39 24.44
N ILE A 63 8.65 -2.48 23.68
CA ILE A 63 7.77 -3.65 23.81
C ILE A 63 8.05 -4.38 25.13
N LYS A 64 9.33 -4.59 25.50
CA LYS A 64 9.72 -5.21 26.79
C LYS A 64 9.18 -4.42 27.99
N ASP A 65 9.22 -3.10 27.88
CA ASP A 65 8.70 -2.18 28.90
C ASP A 65 7.16 -2.13 28.97
N GLY A 66 6.43 -2.89 28.15
CA GLY A 66 4.97 -2.84 28.04
C GLY A 66 4.44 -1.58 27.33
N LYS A 67 5.31 -0.74 26.76
CA LYS A 67 4.98 0.53 26.09
C LYS A 67 4.61 0.34 24.62
N LYS A 68 3.76 -0.65 24.30
CA LYS A 68 3.37 -0.98 22.91
C LYS A 68 2.78 0.19 22.13
N VAL A 69 1.93 1.01 22.77
CA VAL A 69 1.35 2.20 22.11
C VAL A 69 2.44 3.18 21.66
N LYS A 70 3.48 3.35 22.48
CA LYS A 70 4.64 4.21 22.15
C LYS A 70 5.46 3.61 21.02
N ALA A 71 5.65 2.29 21.00
CA ALA A 71 6.30 1.57 19.89
C ALA A 71 5.53 1.77 18.57
N VAL A 72 4.20 1.64 18.59
CA VAL A 72 3.36 1.88 17.40
C VAL A 72 3.48 3.32 16.92
N LYS A 73 3.43 4.30 17.85
CA LYS A 73 3.61 5.71 17.52
C LYS A 73 4.96 5.97 16.85
N ARG A 74 6.05 5.45 17.42
CA ARG A 74 7.41 5.61 16.90
C ARG A 74 7.57 4.98 15.51
N THR A 75 6.99 3.80 15.31
CA THR A 75 6.98 3.08 14.03
C THR A 75 6.32 3.93 12.94
N ARG A 76 5.20 4.60 13.24
CA ARG A 76 4.54 5.50 12.29
C ARG A 76 5.38 6.73 11.94
N GLU A 77 5.99 7.35 12.95
CA GLU A 77 6.80 8.55 12.78
C GLU A 77 8.04 8.30 11.92
N ILE A 78 8.69 7.14 12.08
CA ILE A 78 9.95 6.82 11.39
C ILE A 78 9.71 6.13 10.04
N LEU A 79 8.79 5.17 9.97
CA LEU A 79 8.57 4.38 8.75
C LEU A 79 7.45 4.94 7.86
N GLY A 80 6.73 5.98 8.30
CA GLY A 80 5.63 6.59 7.54
C GLY A 80 4.41 5.67 7.36
N LEU A 81 4.32 4.60 8.15
CA LEU A 81 3.26 3.60 8.05
C LEU A 81 1.90 4.13 8.53
N SER A 82 0.82 3.60 7.95
CA SER A 82 -0.52 3.79 8.51
C SER A 82 -0.62 3.17 9.91
N LEU A 83 -1.66 3.54 10.66
CA LEU A 83 -1.86 3.03 12.02
C LEU A 83 -1.95 1.49 12.07
N VAL A 84 -2.64 0.90 11.09
CA VAL A 84 -2.83 -0.56 11.00
C VAL A 84 -1.50 -1.25 10.67
N GLU A 85 -0.75 -0.72 9.71
CA GLU A 85 0.55 -1.26 9.30
C GLU A 85 1.58 -1.16 10.43
N ALA A 86 1.63 -0.02 11.12
CA ALA A 86 2.55 0.17 12.24
C ALA A 86 2.21 -0.75 13.43
N LYS A 87 0.92 -0.95 13.73
CA LYS A 87 0.51 -1.92 14.75
C LYS A 87 0.95 -3.33 14.35
N LYS A 88 0.68 -3.73 13.12
CA LYS A 88 1.08 -5.05 12.61
C LYS A 88 2.59 -5.25 12.69
N TYR A 89 3.38 -4.24 12.32
CA TYR A 89 4.84 -4.27 12.42
C TYR A 89 5.32 -4.53 13.86
N VAL A 90 4.76 -3.80 14.83
CA VAL A 90 5.08 -3.97 16.26
C VAL A 90 4.63 -5.33 16.78
N ASP A 91 3.46 -5.81 16.36
CA ASP A 91 2.95 -7.14 16.75
C ASP A 91 3.82 -8.27 16.16
N ASP A 92 4.30 -8.13 14.94
CA ASP A 92 5.21 -9.09 14.30
C ASP A 92 6.58 -9.10 14.98
N LEU A 93 7.09 -7.92 15.38
CA LEU A 93 8.30 -7.77 16.18
C LEU A 93 8.19 -8.45 17.55
N ASP A 94 7.04 -8.30 18.21
CA ASP A 94 6.77 -8.92 19.51
C ASP A 94 6.71 -10.45 19.41
N LYS A 95 6.12 -10.98 18.34
CA LYS A 95 6.06 -12.43 18.07
C LYS A 95 7.41 -13.04 17.69
N SER A 96 8.29 -12.28 17.07
CA SER A 96 9.64 -12.74 16.67
C SER A 96 10.59 -13.03 17.84
N LYS A 97 10.15 -12.85 19.09
CA LYS A 97 10.88 -13.23 20.32
C LYS A 97 10.76 -14.72 20.71
N ALA A 98 10.16 -15.57 19.87
CA ALA A 98 10.13 -17.03 20.07
C ALA A 98 11.40 -17.70 19.53
#